data_AF-A0A8J6R9V2-F1
#
_entry.id   AF-A0A8J6R9V2-F1
#
_cell.length_a   1.000
_cell.length_b   1.000
_cell.length_c   1.000
_cell.angle_alpha   90.00
_cell.angle_beta   90.00
_cell.angle_gamma   90.00
#
_symmetry.space_group_name_H-M   'P 1'
#
loop_
_entity.id
_entity.type
_entity.pdbx_description
1 polymer ?
#
loop_
_entity_poly.entity_id
_entity_poly.type
_entity_poly.pdbx_seq_one_letter_code
_entity_poly.pdbx_strand_id
1 'polypeptide(L)'
;MGAFTPQSKQALHKQAKTPGSGSLRSPQQIAVLVGSGILLSLGLWVVLVVGEYVTVGGVPFSVIVSFLQDNTARTAYFEGNSTQVHDRLSEMGVEEQMKGYYRERIADEVKLDQHIHQVLYDRTGYVGQAYRVNAQGILVLRQPVIRP
;
A
#
# COMPACT_ATOMS: atom_id res chain seq x y z
N MET A 1 -19.34 96.57 -1.35
CA MET A 1 -19.99 95.54 -0.52
C MET A 1 -20.58 94.50 -1.45
N GLY A 2 -20.32 93.21 -1.20
CA GLY A 2 -20.86 92.09 -1.97
C GLY A 2 -19.80 91.11 -2.45
N ALA A 3 -19.29 90.29 -1.54
CA ALA A 3 -18.40 89.17 -1.83
C ALA A 3 -19.21 88.01 -2.45
N PHE A 4 -18.67 87.37 -3.48
CA PHE A 4 -19.14 86.04 -3.92
C PHE A 4 -17.97 85.22 -4.42
N THR A 5 -17.44 84.38 -3.52
CA THR A 5 -16.53 83.28 -3.79
C THR A 5 -17.36 82.06 -4.18
N PRO A 6 -17.06 81.35 -5.29
CA PRO A 6 -17.54 79.99 -5.47
C PRO A 6 -16.42 78.98 -5.23
N GLN A 7 -16.61 78.28 -4.12
CA GLN A 7 -16.35 76.86 -3.88
C GLN A 7 -15.04 76.23 -4.37
N SER A 8 -14.20 75.95 -3.37
CA SER A 8 -13.23 74.87 -3.35
C SER A 8 -13.83 73.56 -3.89
N LYS A 9 -13.25 73.07 -5.00
CA LYS A 9 -13.43 71.69 -5.44
C LYS A 9 -12.85 70.78 -4.35
N GLN A 10 -13.74 70.22 -3.52
CA GLN A 10 -13.41 69.09 -2.67
C GLN A 10 -12.97 67.95 -3.60
N ALA A 11 -11.67 67.70 -3.62
CA ALA A 11 -11.10 66.51 -4.22
C ALA A 11 -11.61 65.32 -3.40
N LEU A 12 -12.63 64.66 -3.95
CA LEU A 12 -13.14 63.38 -3.50
C LEU A 12 -12.02 62.35 -3.71
N HIS A 13 -11.14 62.20 -2.72
CA HIS A 13 -10.15 61.12 -2.66
C HIS A 13 -10.92 59.80 -2.51
N LYS A 14 -11.38 59.24 -3.63
CA LYS A 14 -11.80 57.83 -3.70
C LYS A 14 -10.58 56.99 -3.35
N GLN A 15 -10.52 56.50 -2.11
CA GLN A 15 -9.68 55.35 -1.78
C GLN A 15 -10.16 54.19 -2.67
N ALA A 16 -9.40 53.95 -3.74
CA ALA A 16 -9.49 52.71 -4.48
C ALA A 16 -9.09 51.59 -3.52
N LYS A 17 -10.09 50.91 -2.94
CA LYS A 17 -9.92 49.66 -2.25
C LYS A 17 -9.42 48.67 -3.29
N THR A 18 -8.11 48.46 -3.34
CA THR A 18 -7.50 47.47 -4.21
C THR A 18 -8.14 46.11 -3.93
N PRO A 19 -8.58 45.37 -4.95
CA PRO A 19 -9.10 44.03 -4.77
C PRO A 19 -8.01 43.19 -4.12
N GLY A 20 -8.40 42.43 -3.09
CA GLY A 20 -7.50 41.65 -2.24
C GLY A 20 -6.50 40.88 -3.09
N SER A 21 -5.23 41.31 -3.01
CA SER A 21 -4.09 40.55 -3.47
C SER A 21 -4.11 39.24 -2.71
N GLY A 22 -4.61 38.18 -3.36
CA GLY A 22 -4.46 36.82 -2.86
C GLY A 22 -2.96 36.60 -2.70
N SER A 23 -2.50 36.61 -1.45
CA SER A 23 -1.09 36.48 -1.09
C SER A 23 -0.51 35.27 -1.81
N LEU A 24 0.24 35.53 -2.89
CA LEU A 24 1.05 34.53 -3.56
C LEU A 24 2.04 34.04 -2.51
N ARG A 25 1.82 32.82 -2.01
CA ARG A 25 2.68 32.19 -1.02
C ARG A 25 4.11 32.29 -1.51
N SER A 26 5.02 32.75 -0.66
CA SER A 26 6.41 32.86 -1.04
C SER A 26 6.96 31.46 -1.40
N PRO A 27 7.95 31.36 -2.31
CA PRO A 27 8.53 30.07 -2.67
C PRO A 27 9.03 29.28 -1.45
N GLN A 28 9.45 29.97 -0.38
CA GLN A 28 9.81 29.37 0.90
C GLN A 28 8.60 28.74 1.62
N GLN A 29 7.43 29.39 1.63
CA GLN A 29 6.21 28.82 2.20
C GLN A 29 5.73 27.60 1.40
N ILE A 30 5.88 27.63 0.07
CA ILE A 30 5.57 26.46 -0.78
C ILE A 30 6.51 25.31 -0.46
N ALA A 31 7.83 25.55 -0.36
CA ALA A 31 8.80 24.52 -0.03
C ALA A 31 8.54 23.88 1.35
N VAL A 32 8.19 24.68 2.36
CA VAL A 32 7.82 24.17 3.70
C VAL A 32 6.56 23.31 3.65
N LEU A 33 5.53 23.73 2.89
CA LEU A 33 4.29 22.97 2.75
C LEU A 33 4.46 21.66 1.97
N VAL A 34 5.26 21.69 0.91
CA VAL A 34 5.58 20.48 0.14
C VAL A 34 6.42 19.53 0.99
N GLY A 35 7.45 20.06 1.68
CA GLY A 35 8.30 19.27 2.57
C GLY A 35 7.52 18.62 3.72
N SER A 36 6.62 19.37 4.36
CA SER A 36 5.77 18.82 5.44
C SER A 36 4.76 17.80 4.92
N GLY A 37 4.19 18.01 3.73
CA GLY A 37 3.32 17.04 3.07
C GLY A 37 4.01 15.72 2.78
N ILE A 38 5.25 15.76 2.28
CA ILE A 38 6.07 14.57 2.03
C ILE A 38 6.36 13.82 3.34
N LEU A 39 6.78 14.54 4.39
CA LEU A 39 7.07 13.96 5.70
C LEU A 39 5.86 13.27 6.32
N LEU A 40 4.68 13.91 6.29
CA LEU A 40 3.44 13.32 6.78
C LEU A 40 3.03 12.09 5.96
N SER A 41 3.18 12.15 4.64
CA SER A 41 2.90 11.01 3.77
C SER A 41 3.79 9.82 4.08
N LEU A 42 5.11 10.05 4.22
CA LEU A 42 6.06 9.00 4.59
C LEU A 42 5.76 8.42 5.98
N GLY A 43 5.42 9.27 6.96
CA GLY A 43 5.04 8.83 8.30
C GLY A 43 3.80 7.92 8.28
N LEU A 44 2.78 8.26 7.49
CA LEU A 44 1.58 7.44 7.34
C LEU A 44 1.92 6.06 6.75
N TRP A 45 2.75 6.02 5.70
CA TRP A 45 3.18 4.76 5.10
C TRP A 45 3.92 3.87 6.10
N VAL A 46 4.80 4.43 6.93
CA VAL A 46 5.50 3.67 7.98
C VAL A 46 4.50 3.06 8.96
N VAL A 47 3.49 3.81 9.42
CA VAL A 47 2.46 3.29 10.34
C VAL A 47 1.66 2.15 9.68
N LEU A 48 1.26 2.32 8.42
CA LEU A 48 0.49 1.31 7.70
C LEU A 48 1.29 0.02 7.47
N VAL A 49 2.59 0.14 7.19
CA VAL A 49 3.50 -0.98 6.97
C VAL A 49 3.82 -1.71 8.28
N VAL A 50 4.22 -0.98 9.32
CA VAL A 50 4.58 -1.56 10.62
C VAL A 50 3.35 -2.15 11.30
N GLY A 51 2.18 -1.53 11.14
CA GLY A 51 0.92 -2.02 11.68
C GLY A 51 0.29 -3.17 10.88
N GLU A 52 0.98 -3.71 9.88
CA GLU A 52 0.47 -4.83 9.07
C GLU A 52 -0.90 -4.55 8.43
N TYR A 53 -1.20 -3.29 8.11
CA TYR A 53 -2.46 -2.91 7.47
C TYR A 53 -2.42 -3.07 5.94
N VAL A 54 -1.24 -3.34 5.38
CA VAL A 54 -1.01 -3.37 3.93
C VAL A 54 -0.51 -4.74 3.50
N THR A 55 -1.15 -5.27 2.45
CA THR A 55 -0.65 -6.42 1.70
C THR A 55 -0.33 -6.01 0.28
N VAL A 56 0.67 -6.64 -0.32
CA VAL A 56 0.95 -6.50 -1.75
C VAL A 56 0.52 -7.80 -2.41
N GLY A 57 -0.57 -7.73 -3.16
CA GLY A 57 -1.07 -8.90 -3.86
C GLY A 57 -1.50 -10.06 -2.95
N GLY A 58 -1.98 -9.75 -1.74
CA GLY A 58 -2.39 -10.73 -0.73
C GLY A 58 -1.26 -11.19 0.21
N VAL A 59 -0.01 -10.78 -0.01
CA VAL A 59 1.11 -11.13 0.88
C VAL A 59 1.35 -9.98 1.87
N PRO A 60 1.41 -10.25 3.18
CA PRO A 60 1.77 -9.24 4.19
C PRO A 60 3.15 -8.64 3.92
N PHE A 61 3.31 -7.34 4.19
CA PHE A 61 4.58 -6.66 3.91
C PHE A 61 5.76 -7.24 4.69
N SER A 62 5.54 -7.69 5.93
CA SER A 62 6.53 -8.38 6.76
C SER A 62 7.12 -9.61 6.06
N VAL A 63 6.26 -10.44 5.48
CA VAL A 63 6.66 -11.62 4.68
C VAL A 63 7.47 -11.21 3.45
N ILE A 64 7.07 -10.14 2.74
CA ILE A 64 7.80 -9.66 1.57
C ILE A 64 9.20 -9.19 1.94
N VAL A 65 9.33 -8.43 3.03
CA VAL A 65 10.65 -7.98 3.51
C VAL A 65 11.51 -9.17 3.90
N SER A 66 10.95 -10.14 4.64
CA SER A 66 11.67 -11.36 5.01
C SER A 66 12.17 -12.11 3.77
N PHE A 67 11.30 -12.29 2.77
CA PHE A 67 11.64 -12.91 1.50
C PHE A 67 12.76 -12.17 0.75
N LEU A 68 12.70 -10.83 0.67
CA LEU A 68 13.71 -10.02 -0.04
C LEU A 68 15.07 -10.00 0.66
N GLN A 69 15.09 -10.22 1.99
CA GLN A 69 16.30 -10.35 2.80
C GLN A 69 16.93 -11.74 2.67
N ASP A 70 16.17 -12.76 2.26
CA ASP A 70 16.67 -14.11 2.05
C ASP A 70 17.27 -14.26 0.65
N ASN A 71 18.60 -14.35 0.59
CA ASN A 71 19.32 -14.47 -0.69
C ASN A 71 18.91 -15.73 -1.46
N THR A 72 18.68 -16.85 -0.78
CA THR A 72 18.32 -18.12 -1.42
C THR A 72 16.94 -18.03 -2.05
N ALA A 73 15.95 -17.53 -1.31
CA ALA A 73 14.57 -17.40 -1.78
C ALA A 73 14.50 -16.43 -2.97
N ARG A 74 15.21 -15.30 -2.87
CA ARG A 74 15.27 -14.29 -3.93
C ARG A 74 15.92 -14.82 -5.19
N THR A 75 17.07 -15.48 -5.07
CA THR A 75 17.77 -16.07 -6.23
C THR A 75 16.90 -17.13 -6.89
N ALA A 76 16.35 -18.07 -6.12
CA ALA A 76 15.46 -19.11 -6.64
C ALA A 76 14.26 -18.53 -7.40
N TYR A 77 13.70 -17.43 -6.92
CA TYR A 77 12.58 -16.74 -7.57
C TYR A 77 12.97 -16.10 -8.90
N PHE A 78 14.08 -15.36 -8.94
CA PHE A 78 14.54 -14.74 -10.18
C PHE A 78 15.08 -15.75 -11.20
N GLU A 79 15.54 -16.92 -10.75
CA GLU A 79 15.91 -18.05 -11.61
C GLU A 79 14.71 -18.88 -12.08
N GLY A 80 13.51 -18.60 -11.58
CA GLY A 80 12.29 -19.34 -11.92
C GLY A 80 12.23 -20.76 -11.34
N ASN A 81 13.05 -21.05 -10.33
CA ASN A 81 13.08 -22.35 -9.66
C ASN A 81 11.98 -22.45 -8.59
N SER A 82 10.77 -22.75 -9.02
CA SER A 82 9.58 -22.82 -8.15
C SER A 82 9.71 -23.80 -6.99
N THR A 83 10.42 -24.92 -7.19
CA THR A 83 10.66 -25.92 -6.13
C THR A 83 11.55 -25.34 -5.03
N GLN A 84 12.65 -24.67 -5.41
CA GLN A 84 13.55 -24.09 -4.44
C GLN A 84 12.95 -22.87 -3.73
N VAL A 85 12.12 -22.08 -4.43
CA VAL A 85 11.32 -21.02 -3.80
C VAL A 85 10.40 -21.62 -2.73
N HIS A 86 9.69 -22.70 -3.08
CA HIS A 86 8.79 -23.36 -2.15
C HIS A 86 9.51 -23.85 -0.89
N ASP A 87 10.58 -24.63 -1.06
CA ASP A 87 11.29 -25.23 0.06
C ASP A 87 11.82 -24.14 0.99
N ARG A 88 12.35 -23.05 0.41
CA ARG A 88 12.84 -21.93 1.20
C ARG A 88 11.73 -21.14 1.90
N LEU A 89 10.59 -20.91 1.25
CA LEU A 89 9.44 -20.27 1.89
C LEU A 89 8.87 -21.11 3.06
N SER A 90 8.88 -22.43 2.91
CA SER A 90 8.51 -23.36 3.99
C SER A 90 9.48 -23.27 5.15
N GLU A 91 10.79 -23.28 4.90
CA GLU A 91 11.83 -23.13 5.93
C GLU A 91 11.73 -21.79 6.67
N MET A 92 11.35 -20.73 5.95
CA MET A 92 11.11 -19.40 6.52
C MET A 92 9.81 -19.30 7.32
N GLY A 93 8.95 -20.34 7.30
CA GLY A 93 7.67 -20.35 7.99
C GLY A 93 6.68 -19.32 7.43
N VAL A 94 6.77 -18.99 6.15
CA VAL A 94 5.94 -17.95 5.52
C VAL A 94 4.45 -18.28 5.62
N GLU A 95 4.07 -19.54 5.46
CA GLU A 95 2.68 -19.97 5.58
C GLU A 95 2.10 -19.64 6.96
N GLU A 96 2.84 -19.94 8.05
CA GLU A 96 2.40 -19.66 9.41
C GLU A 96 2.34 -18.15 9.70
N GLN A 97 3.28 -17.37 9.17
CA GLN A 97 3.24 -15.91 9.26
C GLN A 97 1.98 -15.36 8.57
N MET A 98 1.66 -15.85 7.37
CA MET A 98 0.43 -15.48 6.67
C MET A 98 -0.82 -15.93 7.40
N LYS A 99 -0.82 -17.14 8.00
CA LYS A 99 -1.92 -17.63 8.85
C LYS A 99 -2.13 -16.69 10.02
N GLY A 100 -1.06 -16.31 10.73
CA GLY A 100 -1.11 -15.33 11.82
C GLY A 100 -1.78 -14.02 11.40
N TYR A 101 -1.39 -13.48 10.25
CA TYR A 101 -1.93 -12.23 9.70
C TYR A 101 -3.43 -12.31 9.35
N TYR A 102 -3.89 -13.43 8.78
CA TYR A 102 -5.24 -13.56 8.25
C TYR A 102 -6.24 -14.21 9.21
N ARG A 103 -5.80 -14.87 10.28
CA ARG A 103 -6.67 -15.62 11.21
C ARG A 103 -7.77 -14.77 11.82
N GLU A 104 -7.53 -13.49 12.07
CA GLU A 104 -8.57 -12.56 12.58
C GLU A 104 -9.66 -12.25 11.54
N ARG A 105 -9.37 -12.44 10.24
CA ARG A 105 -10.26 -12.11 9.12
C ARG A 105 -10.93 -13.34 8.51
N ILE A 106 -10.30 -14.51 8.63
CA ILE A 106 -10.79 -15.79 8.10
C ILE A 106 -10.82 -16.81 9.24
N ALA A 107 -11.99 -16.99 9.85
CA ALA A 107 -12.16 -17.85 11.02
C ALA A 107 -12.14 -19.37 10.70
N ASP A 108 -12.49 -19.75 9.47
CA ASP A 108 -12.47 -21.14 9.02
C ASP A 108 -11.05 -21.51 8.58
N GLU A 109 -10.37 -22.35 9.36
CA GLU A 109 -8.98 -22.74 9.14
C GLU A 109 -8.76 -23.43 7.78
N VAL A 110 -9.76 -24.15 7.24
CA VAL A 110 -9.64 -24.77 5.91
C VAL A 110 -9.67 -23.70 4.81
N LYS A 111 -10.54 -22.70 4.96
CA LYS A 111 -10.59 -21.56 4.03
C LYS A 111 -9.35 -20.68 4.15
N LEU A 112 -8.83 -20.50 5.37
CA LEU A 112 -7.59 -19.76 5.62
C LEU A 112 -6.42 -20.45 4.92
N ASP A 113 -6.28 -21.76 5.11
CA ASP A 113 -5.24 -22.56 4.47
C ASP A 113 -5.33 -22.49 2.94
N GLN A 114 -6.53 -22.69 2.38
CA GLN A 114 -6.76 -22.59 0.94
C GLN A 114 -6.47 -21.17 0.40
N HIS A 115 -6.85 -20.12 1.14
CA HIS A 115 -6.59 -18.74 0.76
C HIS A 115 -5.08 -18.48 0.67
N ILE A 116 -4.32 -18.89 1.68
CA ILE A 116 -2.87 -18.69 1.72
C ILE A 116 -2.19 -19.46 0.60
N HIS A 117 -2.57 -20.72 0.39
CA HIS A 117 -2.05 -21.51 -0.72
C HIS A 117 -2.38 -20.87 -2.07
N GLN A 118 -3.57 -20.30 -2.26
CA GLN A 118 -3.92 -19.58 -3.49
C GLN A 118 -3.03 -18.35 -3.68
N VAL A 119 -2.83 -17.54 -2.63
CA VAL A 119 -1.95 -16.37 -2.70
C VAL A 119 -0.53 -16.78 -3.05
N LEU A 120 0.00 -17.86 -2.45
CA LEU A 120 1.33 -18.35 -2.78
C LEU A 120 1.41 -18.85 -4.22
N TYR A 121 0.41 -19.60 -4.69
CA TYR A 121 0.32 -20.05 -6.08
C TYR A 121 0.32 -18.89 -7.07
N ASP A 122 -0.51 -17.86 -6.84
CA ASP A 122 -0.62 -16.70 -7.72
C ASP A 122 0.69 -15.89 -7.79
N ARG A 123 1.57 -16.03 -6.78
CA ARG A 123 2.83 -15.27 -6.67
C ARG A 123 4.05 -16.05 -7.12
N THR A 124 4.07 -17.36 -6.88
CA THR A 124 5.27 -18.19 -7.08
C THR A 124 5.04 -19.37 -8.02
N GLY A 125 3.80 -19.63 -8.42
CA GLY A 125 3.41 -20.83 -9.16
C GLY A 125 3.37 -22.11 -8.30
N TYR A 126 3.55 -22.00 -6.99
CA TYR A 126 3.55 -23.14 -6.07
C TYR A 126 2.16 -23.77 -5.91
N VAL A 127 2.07 -25.09 -6.08
CA VAL A 127 0.86 -25.87 -5.79
C VAL A 127 1.17 -26.85 -4.65
N GLY A 128 0.51 -26.66 -3.52
CA GLY A 128 0.67 -27.59 -2.38
C GLY A 128 0.20 -29.00 -2.70
N GLN A 129 0.80 -29.99 -2.03
CA GLN A 129 0.54 -31.42 -2.31
C GLN A 129 -0.93 -31.80 -2.11
N ALA A 130 -1.60 -31.17 -1.15
CA ALA A 130 -3.02 -31.36 -0.87
C ALA A 130 -3.95 -30.74 -1.94
N TYR A 131 -3.40 -29.91 -2.84
CA TYR A 131 -4.17 -29.10 -3.77
C TYR A 131 -3.89 -29.47 -5.23
N ARG A 132 -4.84 -29.15 -6.10
CA ARG A 132 -4.70 -29.12 -7.55
C ARG A 132 -5.29 -27.83 -8.08
N VAL A 133 -4.73 -27.33 -9.18
CA VAL A 133 -5.28 -26.18 -9.89
C VAL A 133 -6.41 -26.68 -10.80
N ASN A 134 -7.60 -26.09 -10.68
CA ASN A 134 -8.70 -26.37 -11.61
C ASN A 134 -8.54 -25.60 -12.93
N ALA A 135 -9.46 -25.79 -13.88
CA ALA A 135 -9.39 -25.12 -15.19
C ALA A 135 -9.49 -23.58 -15.09
N GLN A 136 -9.92 -23.04 -13.95
CA GLN A 136 -10.06 -21.62 -13.68
C GLN A 136 -8.84 -21.01 -12.96
N GLY A 137 -7.78 -21.78 -12.71
CA GLY A 137 -6.60 -21.30 -11.99
C GLY A 137 -6.75 -21.28 -10.46
N ILE A 138 -7.81 -21.88 -9.92
CA ILE A 138 -8.09 -21.90 -8.48
C ILE A 138 -7.62 -23.23 -7.89
N LEU A 139 -6.92 -23.17 -6.76
CA LEU A 139 -6.55 -24.32 -5.96
C LEU A 139 -7.79 -24.93 -5.31
N VAL A 140 -8.02 -26.20 -5.58
CA VAL A 140 -9.03 -27.03 -4.93
C VAL A 140 -8.37 -28.24 -4.29
N LEU A 141 -8.92 -28.69 -3.16
CA LEU A 141 -8.44 -29.91 -2.50
C LEU A 141 -8.46 -31.08 -3.49
N ARG A 142 -7.39 -31.87 -3.48
CA ARG A 142 -7.37 -33.15 -4.20
C ARG A 142 -8.41 -34.05 -3.54
N GLN A 143 -9.37 -34.52 -4.33
CA GLN A 143 -10.29 -35.55 -3.86
C GLN A 143 -9.47 -36.80 -3.48
N PRO A 144 -9.80 -37.48 -2.37
CA PRO A 144 -9.18 -38.77 -2.07
C PRO A 144 -9.48 -39.72 -3.22
N VAL A 145 -8.44 -40.38 -3.74
CA VAL A 145 -8.61 -41.44 -4.74
C VAL A 145 -9.25 -42.61 -4.01
N ILE A 146 -10.58 -42.70 -4.05
CA ILE A 146 -11.30 -43.90 -3.64
C ILE A 146 -10.98 -44.95 -4.71
N ARG A 147 -9.99 -45.80 -4.46
CA ARG A 147 -9.77 -46.99 -5.29
C ARG A 147 -10.91 -47.97 -5.03
N PRO A 148 -11.59 -48.48 -6.08
CA PRO A 148 -12.61 -49.51 -5.93
C PRO A 148 -12.01 -50.81 -5.38
#